data_AF-A0A948TBL9-F1
#
_entry.id   AF-A0A948TBL9-F1
#
_cell.length_a   1.000
_cell.length_b   1.000
_cell.length_c   1.000
_cell.angle_alpha   90.00
_cell.angle_beta   90.00
_cell.angle_gamma   90.00
#
_symmetry.space_group_name_H-M   'P 1'
#
loop_
_entity.id
_entity.type
_entity.pdbx_description
1 polymer ?
#
loop_
_entity_poly.entity_id
_entity_poly.type
_entity_poly.pdbx_seq_one_letter_code
_entity_poly.pdbx_strand_id
1 'polypeptide(L)' 'MDRQIIISPQLCEDEVVCFIADRYHINPYALLQLFLMQNGIIKDTDNVECELQLEDNEIEILRGLTGFDNSN' A
#
# COMPACT_ATOMS: atom_id res chain seq x y z
N MET A 1 -1.86 -9.14 -19.11
CA MET A 1 -2.23 -7.78 -18.66
C MET A 1 -1.87 -7.72 -17.20
N ASP A 2 -0.57 -7.57 -16.98
CA ASP A 2 0.07 -7.60 -15.68
C ASP A 2 -0.20 -6.25 -15.05
N ARG A 3 -1.25 -6.20 -14.23
CA ARG A 3 -1.63 -5.03 -13.44
C ARG A 3 -0.60 -4.88 -12.32
N GLN A 4 0.65 -4.60 -12.68
CA GLN A 4 1.69 -4.19 -11.75
C GLN A 4 1.18 -2.90 -11.12
N ILE A 5 0.86 -2.95 -9.83
CA ILE A 5 0.74 -1.72 -9.06
C ILE A 5 2.10 -1.04 -9.13
N ILE A 6 2.19 0.02 -9.94
CA ILE A 6 3.37 0.86 -9.99
C ILE A 6 3.24 1.79 -8.79
N ILE A 7 4.00 1.52 -7.73
CA ILE A 7 4.22 2.47 -6.63
C ILE A 7 4.87 3.71 -7.25
N SER A 8 4.03 4.63 -7.70
CA SER A 8 4.50 5.87 -8.30
C SER A 8 4.88 6.82 -7.17
N PRO A 9 5.96 7.61 -7.31
CA PRO A 9 6.33 8.60 -6.29
C PRO A 9 5.18 9.57 -6.00
N GLN A 10 4.36 9.89 -7.01
CA GLN A 10 3.14 10.70 -6.86
C GLN A 10 2.12 10.08 -5.88
N LEU A 11 2.02 8.76 -5.82
CA LEU A 11 1.16 8.05 -4.86
C LEU A 11 1.77 8.07 -3.47
N CYS A 12 3.09 8.01 -3.36
CA CYS A 12 3.83 8.16 -2.12
C CYS A 12 3.68 9.58 -1.52
N GLU A 13 3.57 10.58 -2.40
CA GLU A 13 3.32 11.99 -2.08
C GLU A 13 1.83 12.32 -1.89
N ASP A 14 0.93 11.35 -2.05
CA ASP A 14 -0.50 11.54 -1.86
C ASP A 14 -0.81 11.86 -0.39
N GLU A 15 -1.71 12.81 -0.15
CA GLU A 15 -2.03 13.28 1.20
C GLU A 15 -2.52 12.15 2.10
N VAL A 16 -3.27 11.19 1.54
CA VAL A 16 -3.79 10.06 2.32
C VAL A 16 -2.68 9.07 2.64
N VAL A 17 -1.81 8.78 1.68
CA VAL A 17 -0.68 7.86 1.89
C VAL A 17 0.28 8.45 2.92
N CYS A 18 0.56 9.75 2.83
CA CYS A 18 1.36 10.48 3.81
C CYS A 18 0.71 10.47 5.20
N PHE A 19 -0.60 10.68 5.28
CA PHE A 19 -1.35 10.66 6.54
C PHE A 19 -1.32 9.30 7.23
N ILE A 20 -1.53 8.23 6.47
CA ILE A 20 -1.47 6.86 6.99
C ILE A 20 -0.02 6.51 7.38
N ALA A 21 0.95 6.90 6.56
CA ALA A 21 2.37 6.66 6.84
C ALA A 21 2.80 7.36 8.14
N ASP A 22 2.36 8.60 8.37
CA ASP A 22 2.60 9.34 9.61
C ASP A 22 1.92 8.68 10.82
N ARG A 23 0.68 8.21 10.68
CA ARG A 23 -0.06 7.46 11.72
C ARG A 23 0.70 6.23 12.20
N TYR A 24 1.35 5.52 11.29
CA TYR A 24 2.14 4.33 11.59
C TYR A 24 3.63 4.63 11.82
N HIS A 25 4.05 5.90 11.73
CA HIS A 25 5.46 6.33 11.76
C HIS A 25 6.36 5.56 10.79
N ILE A 26 5.83 5.20 9.62
CA ILE A 26 6.56 4.50 8.56
C ILE A 26 6.72 5.39 7.33
N ASN A 27 7.60 4.97 6.42
CA ASN A 27 7.76 5.65 5.13
C ASN A 27 6.53 5.32 4.24
N PRO A 28 5.93 6.29 3.52
CA PRO A 28 4.82 6.01 2.59
C PRO A 28 5.14 4.94 1.55
N TYR A 29 6.42 4.77 1.19
CA TYR A 29 6.86 3.65 0.35
C TYR A 29 6.72 2.29 1.04
N ALA A 30 7.10 2.20 2.31
CA ALA A 30 6.95 0.99 3.12
C ALA A 30 5.47 0.66 3.35
N LEU A 31 4.63 1.68 3.58
CA LEU A 31 3.18 1.54 3.66
C LEU A 31 2.59 0.88 2.39
N LEU A 32 2.97 1.38 1.21
CA LEU A 32 2.51 0.83 -0.07
C LEU A 32 3.05 -0.57 -0.33
N GLN A 33 4.30 -0.85 0.04
CA GLN A 33 4.84 -2.22 -0.01
C GLN A 33 4.05 -3.18 0.87
N LEU A 34 3.61 -2.73 2.04
CA LEU A 34 2.80 -3.54 2.96
C LEU A 34 1.40 -3.79 2.45
N PHE A 35 0.77 -2.77 1.88
CA PHE A 35 -0.48 -2.94 1.17
C PHE A 35 -0.32 -4.00 0.07
N LEU A 36 0.75 -3.95 -0.73
CA LEU A 36 1.01 -4.91 -1.79
C LEU A 36 1.27 -6.33 -1.29
N MET A 37 1.97 -6.46 -0.17
CA MET A 37 2.25 -7.74 0.48
C MET A 37 0.97 -8.36 1.05
N GLN A 38 0.13 -7.56 1.72
CA GLN A 38 -1.18 -8.00 2.22
C GLN A 38 -2.13 -8.43 1.09
N ASN A 39 -2.05 -7.75 -0.06
CA ASN A 39 -2.82 -8.11 -1.25
C ASN A 39 -2.19 -9.28 -2.06
N GLY A 40 -1.07 -9.84 -1.60
CA GLY A 40 -0.40 -10.99 -2.22
C GLY A 40 0.28 -10.69 -3.56
N ILE A 41 0.49 -9.41 -3.89
CA ILE A 41 1.12 -8.97 -5.14
C ILE A 41 2.63 -9.11 -5.06
N ILE A 42 3.22 -8.81 -3.90
CA ILE A 42 4.65 -8.99 -3.63
C ILE A 42 4.80 -10.10 -2.60
N LYS A 43 5.50 -11.19 -2.97
CA LYS A 43 5.82 -12.31 -2.06
C LYS A 43 7.19 -12.20 -1.40
N ASP A 44 8.06 -11.32 -1.89
CA ASP A 44 9.43 -11.18 -1.43
C ASP A 44 9.59 -9.88 -0.65
N THR A 45 9.38 -9.94 0.66
CA THR A 45 10.05 -9.01 1.56
C THR A 45 10.45 -9.78 2.81
N ASP A 46 11.55 -10.51 2.67
CA ASP A 46 12.18 -11.43 3.61
C ASP A 46 12.44 -10.88 5.03
N ASN A 47 12.18 -9.60 5.32
CA ASN A 47 12.56 -8.95 6.58
C ASN A 47 11.58 -7.90 7.10
N VAL A 48 10.37 -7.82 6.54
CA VAL A 48 9.35 -6.96 7.13
C VAL A 48 8.40 -7.84 7.92
N GLU A 49 8.79 -8.12 9.17
CA GLU A 49 7.88 -8.59 10.21
C GLU A 49 6.83 -7.51 10.44
N CYS A 50 5.86 -7.40 9.52
CA CYS A 50 4.82 -6.40 9.68
C CYS A 50 3.72 -6.89 10.57
N GLU A 51 3.93 -6.62 11.85
CA GLU A 51 2.85 -6.48 12.83
C GLU A 51 1.94 -5.27 12.50
N LEU A 52 2.35 -4.41 11.56
CA LEU A 52 1.54 -3.32 11.03
C LEU A 52 0.49 -3.86 10.05
N GLN A 53 -0.71 -4.11 10.57
CA GLN A 53 -1.90 -4.33 9.77
C GLN A 53 -2.61 -3.00 9.55
N LEU A 54 -2.91 -2.73 8.28
CA LEU A 54 -3.74 -1.59 7.90
C LEU A 54 -5.19 -1.89 8.26
N GLU A 55 -5.92 -0.89 8.73
CA GLU A 55 -7.35 -1.04 8.96
C GLU A 55 -8.10 -1.16 7.63
N ASP A 56 -9.25 -1.84 7.62
CA ASP A 56 -10.04 -2.07 6.40
C ASP A 56 -10.34 -0.78 5.64
N ASN A 57 -10.62 0.32 6.35
CA ASN A 57 -10.86 1.63 5.75
C ASN A 57 -9.61 2.19 5.03
N GLU A 58 -8.42 1.98 5.57
CA GLU A 58 -7.17 2.45 4.97
C GLU A 58 -6.83 1.60 3.74
N ILE A 59 -7.06 0.28 3.83
CA ILE A 59 -6.92 -0.65 2.71
C ILE A 59 -7.87 -0.25 1.57
N GLU A 60 -9.14 0.04 1.85
CA GLU A 60 -10.10 0.47 0.83
C GLU A 60 -9.67 1.78 0.15
N ILE A 61 -9.18 2.75 0.92
CA ILE A 61 -8.69 4.02 0.36
C ILE A 61 -7.45 3.78 -0.52
N LEU A 62 -6.44 3.06 0.00
CA LEU A 62 -5.23 2.72 -0.74
C LEU A 62 -5.55 1.90 -1.99
N ARG A 63 -6.56 1.04 -1.94
CA ARG A 63 -7.05 0.26 -3.09
C ARG A 63 -7.67 1.16 -4.15
N GLY A 64 -8.45 2.16 -3.75
CA GLY A 64 -8.98 3.19 -4.64
C GLY A 64 -7.88 4.01 -5.30
N LEU A 65 -6.85 4.40 -4.54
CA LEU A 65 -5.73 5.21 -5.04
C LEU A 65 -4.77 4.43 -5.94
N THR A 66 -4.48 3.17 -5.59
CA THR A 66 -3.62 2.27 -6.40
C THR A 66 -4.29 1.81 -7.69
N GLY A 67 -5.57 2.15 -7.91
CA GLY A 67 -6.33 1.67 -9.06
C GLY A 67 -6.51 0.15 -9.05
N PHE A 68 -6.34 -0.49 -7.88
CA PHE A 68 -6.61 -1.90 -7.65
C PHE A 68 -8.13 -2.14 -7.49
N ASP A 69 -8.88 -1.51 -8.38
CA ASP A 69 -10.28 -1.78 -8.60
C ASP A 69 -10.39 -3.14 -9.28
N ASN A 70 -10.86 -4.13 -8.52
CA ASN A 70 -11.16 -5.46 -9.04
C ASN A 70 -12.49 -5.42 -9.80
N SER A 71 -12.63 -4.48 -10.74
CA SER A 71 -13.65 -4.60 -11.77
C SER A 71 -13.16 -5.62 -12.79
N ASN A 72 -13.72 -6.82 -12.60
CA ASN A 72 -14.04 -7.86 -13.57
C ASN A 72 -13.11 -9.08 -13.67
#